data_AF-A0A2S0NSQ3-F1
#
_entry.id   AF-A0A2S0NSQ3-F1
#
_cell.length_a   1.000
_cell.length_b   1.000
_cell.length_c   1.000
_cell.angle_alpha   90.00
_cell.angle_beta   90.00
_cell.angle_gamma   90.00
#
_symmetry.space_group_name_H-M   'P 1'
#
loop_
_entity.id
_entity.type
_entity.pdbx_description
1 polymer ?
#
loop_
_entity_poly.entity_id
_entity_poly.type
_entity_poly.pdbx_seq_one_letter_code
_entity_poly.pdbx_strand_id
1 'polypeptide(L)'
;MEKGRLVIIGSVDSRSWRSPYHTCTVSPERNPVEIAADIEKKILSDALDNVDMAREYEQQLQQKREKKLILKGMLSRLVHLESWHGTLTGFKVENGLDGNVSERGDGYEMVIRGLSVDQLIKVAGFIKQL
;
A
#
# COMPACT_ATOMS: atom_id res chain seq x y z
N MET A 1 -26.68 8.41 -22.37
CA MET A 1 -25.99 7.82 -23.54
C MET A 1 -26.20 8.76 -24.71
N GLU A 2 -25.15 9.45 -25.18
CA GLU A 2 -25.27 10.35 -26.33
C GLU A 2 -25.45 9.52 -27.62
N LYS A 3 -26.66 9.62 -28.20
CA LYS A 3 -27.02 9.34 -29.60
C LYS A 3 -26.19 8.27 -30.32
N GLY A 4 -26.44 6.99 -30.05
CA GLY A 4 -26.04 5.88 -30.94
C GLY A 4 -24.53 5.65 -31.15
N ARG A 5 -23.65 6.28 -30.36
CA ARG A 5 -22.20 6.09 -30.45
C ARG A 5 -21.69 5.08 -29.41
N LEU A 6 -20.63 4.35 -29.77
CA LEU A 6 -19.90 3.48 -28.85
C LEU A 6 -18.81 4.28 -28.15
N VAL A 7 -18.68 4.06 -26.84
CA VAL A 7 -17.61 4.63 -26.02
C VAL A 7 -16.67 3.49 -25.64
N ILE A 8 -15.42 3.59 -26.06
CA ILE A 8 -14.37 2.62 -25.75
C ILE A 8 -13.47 3.27 -24.70
N ILE A 9 -13.24 2.56 -23.61
CA ILE A 9 -12.42 3.02 -22.49
C ILE A 9 -11.28 2.01 -22.31
N GLY A 10 -10.07 2.52 -22.13
CA GLY A 10 -8.92 1.71 -21.74
C GLY A 10 -8.21 2.32 -20.54
N SER A 11 -7.77 1.43 -19.65
CA SER A 11 -6.96 1.71 -18.48
C SER A 11 -6.16 0.46 -18.10
N VAL A 12 -5.05 0.69 -17.42
CA VAL A 12 -4.33 -0.29 -16.62
C VAL A 12 -4.81 -0.20 -15.18
N ASP A 13 -5.45 -1.27 -14.71
CA ASP A 13 -6.02 -1.36 -13.36
C ASP A 13 -5.53 -2.62 -12.66
N SER A 14 -5.18 -2.49 -11.37
CA SER A 14 -4.94 -3.60 -10.46
C SER A 14 -5.60 -3.35 -9.11
N ARG A 15 -5.45 -4.27 -8.16
CA ARG A 15 -5.99 -4.08 -6.80
C ARG A 15 -5.33 -2.89 -6.08
N SER A 16 -4.11 -2.55 -6.46
CA SER A 16 -3.27 -1.56 -5.77
C SER A 16 -2.94 -0.33 -6.61
N TRP A 17 -3.23 -0.35 -7.91
CA TRP A 17 -2.93 0.75 -8.84
C TRP A 17 -4.10 0.98 -9.80
N ARG A 18 -4.31 2.24 -10.20
CA ARG A 18 -5.23 2.61 -11.28
C ARG A 18 -4.61 3.73 -12.09
N SER A 19 -4.51 3.52 -13.39
CA SER A 19 -4.09 4.56 -14.34
C SER A 19 -5.25 5.50 -14.69
N PRO A 20 -4.96 6.68 -15.29
CA PRO A 20 -6.00 7.51 -15.89
C PRO A 20 -6.81 6.75 -16.96
N TYR A 21 -8.09 7.12 -17.10
CA TYR A 21 -8.94 6.56 -18.14
C TYR A 21 -8.68 7.25 -19.47
N HIS A 22 -8.41 6.47 -20.50
CA HIS A 22 -8.38 6.94 -21.88
C HIS A 22 -9.66 6.52 -22.58
N THR A 23 -10.29 7.45 -23.30
CA THR A 23 -11.60 7.24 -23.91
C THR A 23 -11.60 7.63 -25.38
N CYS A 24 -12.22 6.81 -26.23
CA CYS A 24 -12.56 7.21 -27.59
C CYS A 24 -14.03 6.89 -27.90
N THR A 25 -14.69 7.82 -28.62
CA THR A 25 -16.10 7.69 -28.97
C THR A 25 -16.24 7.52 -30.49
N VAL A 26 -16.73 6.36 -30.93
CA VAL A 26 -16.82 5.98 -32.35
C VAL A 26 -18.27 5.74 -32.77
N SER A 27 -18.58 5.92 -34.05
CA SER A 27 -19.89 5.49 -34.58
C SER A 27 -19.83 3.99 -34.91
N PRO A 28 -20.91 3.22 -34.68
CA PRO A 28 -20.95 1.80 -35.02
C PRO A 28 -20.71 1.50 -36.50
N GLU A 29 -21.04 2.45 -37.38
CA GLU A 29 -20.94 2.32 -38.85
C GLU A 29 -19.53 2.63 -39.37
N ARG A 30 -18.60 3.07 -38.50
CA ARG A 30 -17.26 3.46 -38.90
C ARG A 30 -16.41 2.25 -39.29
N ASN A 31 -15.53 2.44 -40.28
CA ASN A 31 -14.61 1.40 -40.73
C ASN A 31 -13.79 0.83 -39.54
N PRO A 32 -13.79 -0.49 -39.32
CA PRO A 32 -13.02 -1.13 -38.24
C PRO A 32 -11.52 -0.75 -38.22
N VAL A 33 -10.91 -0.54 -39.38
CA VAL A 33 -9.49 -0.14 -39.49
C VAL A 33 -9.27 1.25 -38.88
N GLU A 34 -10.19 2.18 -39.10
CA GLU A 34 -10.11 3.52 -38.50
C GLU A 34 -10.40 3.50 -37.01
N ILE A 35 -11.31 2.63 -36.56
CA ILE A 35 -11.57 2.43 -35.13
C ILE A 35 -10.31 1.89 -34.45
N ALA A 36 -9.62 0.92 -35.05
CA ALA A 36 -8.36 0.40 -34.53
C ALA A 36 -7.28 1.48 -34.44
N ALA A 37 -7.12 2.31 -35.48
CA ALA A 37 -6.18 3.44 -35.45
C ALA A 37 -6.54 4.48 -34.38
N ASP A 38 -7.84 4.73 -34.14
CA ASP A 38 -8.30 5.60 -33.06
C ASP A 38 -8.00 5.02 -31.68
N ILE A 39 -8.16 3.70 -31.48
CA ILE A 39 -7.78 3.01 -30.24
C ILE A 39 -6.26 3.10 -30.03
N GLU A 40 -5.48 2.79 -31.06
CA GLU A 40 -4.02 2.85 -31.01
C GLU A 40 -3.52 4.24 -30.59
N LYS A 41 -4.05 5.29 -31.23
CA LYS A 41 -3.62 6.66 -30.97
C LYS A 41 -4.17 7.28 -29.68
N LYS A 42 -5.39 6.94 -29.27
CA LYS A 42 -6.09 7.63 -28.15
C LYS A 42 -6.11 6.84 -26.86
N ILE A 43 -6.00 5.51 -26.95
CA ILE A 43 -6.06 4.62 -25.79
C ILE A 43 -4.71 3.97 -25.54
N LEU A 44 -4.04 3.48 -26.60
CA LEU A 44 -2.79 2.74 -26.44
C LEU A 44 -1.54 3.61 -26.42
N SER A 45 -1.64 4.91 -26.70
CA SER A 45 -0.50 5.82 -26.79
C SER A 45 0.41 5.76 -25.57
N ASP A 46 -0.19 5.67 -24.38
CA ASP A 46 0.50 5.69 -23.09
C ASP A 46 0.34 4.35 -22.34
N ALA A 47 -0.16 3.31 -23.02
CA ALA A 47 -0.51 2.06 -22.35
C ALA A 47 0.71 1.35 -21.77
N LEU A 48 1.84 1.37 -22.48
CA LEU A 48 3.08 0.75 -22.00
C LEU A 48 3.63 1.49 -20.76
N ASP A 49 3.68 2.81 -20.80
CA ASP A 49 4.11 3.63 -19.66
C ASP A 49 3.20 3.39 -18.44
N ASN A 50 1.89 3.30 -18.65
CA ASN A 50 0.94 2.98 -17.59
C ASN A 50 1.14 1.56 -17.01
N VAL A 51 1.53 0.58 -17.83
CA VAL A 51 1.89 -0.77 -17.38
C VAL A 51 3.17 -0.74 -16.54
N ASP A 52 4.18 0.01 -16.97
CA ASP A 52 5.45 0.08 -16.25
C ASP A 52 5.30 0.82 -14.92
N MET A 53 4.53 1.91 -14.87
CA MET A 53 4.17 2.57 -13.61
C MET A 53 3.43 1.62 -12.65
N ALA A 54 2.51 0.80 -13.16
CA ALA A 54 1.79 -0.19 -12.34
C ALA A 54 2.75 -1.23 -11.75
N ARG A 55 3.71 -1.72 -12.55
CA ARG A 55 4.74 -2.67 -12.11
C ARG A 55 5.65 -2.07 -11.06
N GLU A 56 6.14 -0.86 -11.27
CA GLU A 56 6.98 -0.15 -10.30
C GLU A 56 6.24 0.04 -8.97
N TYR A 57 4.97 0.45 -9.02
CA TYR A 57 4.15 0.60 -7.83
C TYR A 57 3.98 -0.72 -7.08
N GLU A 58 3.71 -1.83 -7.79
CA GLU A 58 3.60 -3.16 -7.19
C GLU A 58 4.92 -3.63 -6.56
N GLN A 59 6.06 -3.39 -7.21
CA GLN A 59 7.37 -3.69 -6.63
C GLN A 59 7.62 -2.89 -5.34
N GLN A 60 7.31 -1.59 -5.34
CA GLN A 60 7.44 -0.76 -4.15
C GLN A 60 6.52 -1.24 -3.02
N LEU A 61 5.29 -1.65 -3.34
CA LEU A 61 4.36 -2.19 -2.36
C LEU A 61 4.87 -3.52 -1.78
N GLN A 62 5.45 -4.37 -2.62
CA GLN A 62 6.05 -5.63 -2.19
C GLN A 62 7.24 -5.40 -1.26
N GLN A 63 8.16 -4.50 -1.62
CA GLN A 63 9.28 -4.12 -0.76
C GLN A 63 8.82 -3.57 0.59
N LYS A 64 7.76 -2.73 0.60
CA LYS A 64 7.15 -2.24 1.85
C LYS A 64 6.59 -3.37 2.71
N ARG A 65 5.93 -4.37 2.09
CA ARG A 65 5.41 -5.55 2.81
C ARG A 65 6.53 -6.39 3.39
N GLU A 66 7.59 -6.64 2.62
CA GLU A 66 8.76 -7.41 3.07
C GLU A 66 9.45 -6.74 4.25
N LYS A 67 9.70 -5.42 4.18
CA LYS A 67 10.25 -4.66 5.32
C LYS A 67 9.39 -4.81 6.59
N LYS A 68 8.06 -4.73 6.45
CA LYS A 68 7.13 -4.94 7.57
C LYS A 68 7.20 -6.35 8.14
N LEU A 69 7.32 -7.37 7.30
CA LEU A 69 7.45 -8.76 7.73
C LEU A 69 8.78 -9.02 8.45
N ILE A 70 9.89 -8.47 7.93
CA ILE A 70 11.20 -8.56 8.58
C ILE A 70 11.14 -7.92 9.96
N LEU A 71 10.61 -6.70 10.06
CA LEU A 71 10.50 -6.00 11.34
C LEU A 71 9.63 -6.78 12.34
N LYS A 72 8.49 -7.33 11.91
CA LYS A 72 7.68 -8.23 12.74
C LYS A 72 8.47 -9.46 13.18
N GLY A 73 9.21 -10.10 12.27
CA GLY A 73 10.05 -11.25 12.59
C GLY A 73 11.18 -10.94 13.58
N MET A 74 11.69 -9.71 13.59
CA MET A 74 12.66 -9.25 14.59
C MET A 74 11.98 -9.01 15.94
N LEU A 75 10.84 -8.30 15.97
CA LEU A 75 10.08 -8.04 17.19
C LEU A 75 9.56 -9.32 17.85
N SER A 76 9.15 -10.32 17.06
CA SER A 76 8.63 -11.59 17.58
C SER A 76 9.66 -12.42 18.33
N ARG A 77 10.96 -12.12 18.19
CA ARG A 77 12.03 -12.73 18.98
C ARG A 77 12.13 -12.14 20.38
N LEU A 78 11.56 -10.95 20.59
CA LEU A 78 11.64 -10.20 21.85
C LEU A 78 10.34 -10.29 22.64
N VAL A 79 9.19 -10.28 21.96
CA VAL A 79 7.86 -10.23 22.58
C VAL A 79 6.86 -11.07 21.79
N HIS A 80 5.80 -11.54 22.46
CA HIS A 80 4.70 -12.21 21.76
C HIS A 80 3.91 -11.17 20.96
N LEU A 81 3.79 -11.37 19.65
CA LEU A 81 3.08 -10.44 18.77
C LEU A 81 1.59 -10.76 18.71
N GLU A 82 0.77 -9.72 18.74
CA GLU A 82 -0.67 -9.81 18.55
C GLU A 82 -1.13 -8.87 17.42
N SER A 83 -2.27 -9.20 16.80
CA SER A 83 -2.90 -8.30 15.83
C SER A 83 -3.48 -7.10 16.57
N TRP A 84 -3.18 -5.88 16.09
CA TRP A 84 -3.73 -4.65 16.65
C TRP A 84 -4.15 -3.71 15.52
N HIS A 85 -5.40 -3.26 15.56
CA HIS A 85 -5.99 -2.48 14.47
C HIS A 85 -5.29 -1.12 14.32
N GLY A 86 -4.93 -0.77 13.08
CA GLY A 86 -4.35 0.53 12.74
C GLY A 86 -2.87 0.70 13.09
N THR A 87 -2.18 -0.36 13.50
CA THR A 87 -0.75 -0.32 13.88
C THR A 87 0.05 -1.30 13.04
N LEU A 88 1.38 -1.30 13.17
CA LEU A 88 2.21 -2.34 12.56
C LEU A 88 1.92 -3.69 13.23
N THR A 89 1.98 -3.74 14.55
CA THR A 89 1.69 -4.93 15.36
C THR A 89 1.38 -4.54 16.81
N GLY A 90 0.57 -5.33 17.48
CA GLY A 90 0.48 -5.35 18.94
C GLY A 90 1.54 -6.28 19.52
N PHE A 91 1.75 -6.19 20.83
CA PHE A 91 2.52 -7.17 21.59
C PHE A 91 1.95 -7.36 22.99
N LYS A 92 2.24 -8.52 23.57
CA LYS A 92 1.95 -8.88 24.95
C LYS A 92 3.15 -9.62 25.53
N VAL A 93 3.40 -9.43 26.82
CA VAL A 93 4.49 -10.10 27.54
C VAL A 93 3.96 -10.74 28.82
N GLU A 94 4.67 -11.77 29.29
CA GLU A 94 4.22 -12.63 30.40
C GLU A 94 4.02 -11.87 31.72
N ASN A 95 4.76 -10.78 31.93
CA ASN A 95 4.63 -9.92 33.11
C ASN A 95 3.39 -9.00 33.08
N GLY A 96 2.48 -9.21 32.13
CA GLY A 96 1.21 -8.50 32.04
C GLY A 96 1.25 -7.18 31.29
N LEU A 97 2.42 -6.74 30.79
CA LEU A 97 2.49 -5.57 29.93
C LEU A 97 1.99 -5.91 28.52
N ASP A 98 1.37 -4.93 27.88
CA ASP A 98 0.92 -4.99 26.51
C ASP A 98 1.16 -3.66 25.80
N GLY A 99 1.02 -3.66 24.48
CA GLY A 99 1.30 -2.46 23.73
C GLY A 99 1.19 -2.65 22.24
N ASN A 100 1.61 -1.63 21.51
CA ASN A 100 1.68 -1.67 20.06
C ASN A 100 2.87 -0.89 19.53
N VAL A 101 3.25 -1.26 18.31
CA VAL A 101 4.23 -0.55 17.48
C VAL A 101 3.50 -0.05 16.25
N SER A 102 3.69 1.22 15.93
CA SER A 102 3.12 1.90 14.77
C SER A 102 4.23 2.57 13.94
N GLU A 103 4.05 2.62 12.64
CA GLU A 103 4.91 3.38 11.73
C GLU A 103 4.29 4.77 11.55
N ARG A 104 5.03 5.84 11.88
CA ARG A 104 4.56 7.24 11.77
C ARG A 104 5.62 8.08 11.07
N GLY A 105 5.25 8.71 9.95
CA GLY A 105 6.14 9.57 9.21
C GLY A 105 7.42 8.85 8.79
N ASP A 106 8.56 9.32 9.28
CA ASP A 106 9.90 8.80 9.06
C ASP A 106 10.38 7.81 10.16
N GLY A 107 9.54 7.50 11.15
CA GLY A 107 9.94 6.71 12.32
C GLY A 107 8.90 5.71 12.83
N TYR A 108 9.18 5.19 14.03
CA TYR A 108 8.34 4.23 14.73
C TYR A 108 7.89 4.79 16.07
N GLU A 109 6.63 4.55 16.40
CA GLU A 109 6.04 4.84 17.70
C GLU A 109 5.80 3.51 18.42
N MET A 110 6.24 3.42 19.68
CA MET A 110 5.92 2.29 20.56
C MET A 110 5.13 2.78 21.76
N VAL A 111 3.98 2.16 22.00
CA VAL A 111 3.15 2.40 23.18
C VAL A 111 3.25 1.18 24.08
N ILE A 112 3.66 1.39 25.33
CA ILE A 112 3.74 0.35 26.37
C ILE A 112 2.71 0.69 27.46
N ARG A 113 1.85 -0.27 27.80
CA ARG A 113 0.77 -0.14 28.77
C ARG A 113 1.01 -1.08 29.96
N GLY A 114 0.38 -0.75 31.09
CA GLY A 114 0.47 -1.54 32.32
C GLY A 114 1.76 -1.35 33.14
N LEU A 115 2.59 -0.35 32.81
CA LEU A 115 3.83 -0.09 33.54
C LEU A 115 3.55 0.34 34.99
N SER A 116 4.24 -0.29 35.94
CA SER A 116 4.39 0.25 37.29
C SER A 116 5.35 1.45 37.30
N VAL A 117 5.37 2.20 38.41
CA VAL A 117 6.29 3.34 38.58
C VAL A 117 7.76 2.90 38.40
N ASP A 118 8.16 1.79 39.00
CA ASP A 118 9.52 1.25 38.88
C ASP A 118 9.86 0.86 37.42
N GLN A 119 8.93 0.18 36.72
CA GLN A 119 9.13 -0.19 35.32
C GLN A 119 9.20 1.02 34.40
N LEU A 120 8.37 2.04 34.64
CA LEU A 120 8.40 3.30 33.88
C LEU A 120 9.77 3.98 34.01
N ILE A 121 10.31 4.08 35.23
CA ILE A 121 11.63 4.67 35.47
C ILE A 121 12.73 3.83 34.80
N LYS A 122 12.65 2.50 34.83
CA LYS A 122 13.58 1.61 34.12
C LYS A 122 13.56 1.84 32.61
N VAL A 123 12.37 1.89 32.00
CA VAL A 123 12.22 2.16 30.57
C VAL A 123 12.79 3.53 30.20
N ALA A 124 12.48 4.58 30.96
CA ALA A 124 13.05 5.91 30.76
C ALA A 124 14.59 5.91 30.88
N GLY A 125 15.12 5.13 31.82
CA GLY A 125 16.56 4.90 31.99
C GLY A 125 17.21 4.22 30.78
N PHE A 126 16.59 3.19 30.21
CA PHE A 126 17.07 2.54 28.98
C PHE A 126 17.04 3.50 27.80
N ILE A 127 15.96 4.26 27.62
CA ILE A 127 15.83 5.23 26.53
C ILE A 127 16.94 6.30 26.61
N LYS A 128 17.29 6.76 27.82
CA LYS A 128 18.39 7.72 28.02
C LYS A 128 19.76 7.20 27.53
N GLN A 129 19.94 5.88 27.44
CA GLN A 129 21.19 5.24 27.05
C GLN A 129 21.25 4.85 25.57
N LEU A 130 20.15 4.99 24.82
CA LEU A 130 20.10 4.81 23.37
C LEU A 130 20.81 5.95 22.66
#